data_AF-A0A6A3AB34-F1
#
_entry.id   AF-A0A6A3AB34-F1
#
_cell.length_a   1.000
_cell.length_b   1.000
_cell.length_c   1.000
_cell.angle_alpha   90.00
_cell.angle_beta   90.00
_cell.angle_gamma   90.00
#
_symmetry.space_group_name_H-M   'P 1'
#
loop_
_entity.id
_entity.type
_entity.pdbx_description
1 polymer ?
#
loop_
_entity_poly.entity_id
_entity_poly.type
_entity_poly.pdbx_seq_one_letter_code
_entity_poly.pdbx_strand_id
1 'polypeptide(L)'
;MGDEEYVIVVREFDDRKDLASVEEVEKRCEVGPSGKLSLFTDLLGDPICRVRHSPAYLMLVAELSSTKEIAGMIRGCIKTVTCGRKLSRNTRTSDPSEALPIYTKVAYILGLRVSPSHRRMGIGLKLVRRMEDWFVQNGVEYSYLATENDNQASVNLFTDKCGYSKFRTPSVLVNPVFAHRLRVSNRVTLIKLSPSDAESLYRRRFSTTEFFPRDIDSVLSNRLSLGTFLAVPRGCCYTQGSWTGSDKFLSDPPESWAVLSVWNCKDVFRLEVRGASRVRKTLAKTTRILDRLLPFLRLPSIPEVFRPFGLHFLYGLGGDGPSAVKLVNYRAMKICGASNGLGKTTVTGMSVTGLNHHLDFPYL
;
A
#
# COMPACT_ATOMS: atom_id res chain seq x y z
N MET A 1 -1.92 31.04 39.13
CA MET A 1 -1.15 29.88 38.63
C MET A 1 -0.91 30.14 37.16
N GLY A 2 0.34 30.38 36.78
CA GLY A 2 0.67 30.76 35.40
C GLY A 2 0.42 29.59 34.45
N ASP A 3 -0.18 29.88 33.31
CA ASP A 3 -0.21 28.97 32.17
C ASP A 3 1.24 28.70 31.76
N GLU A 4 1.77 27.53 32.12
CA GLU A 4 3.00 27.04 31.49
C GLU A 4 2.70 26.88 30.01
N GLU A 5 3.18 27.82 29.20
CA GLU A 5 3.04 27.79 27.76
C GLU A 5 3.82 26.57 27.24
N TYR A 6 3.11 25.47 26.97
CA TYR A 6 3.71 24.26 26.41
C TYR A 6 4.26 24.56 25.01
N VAL A 7 5.57 24.82 24.92
CA VAL A 7 6.22 25.03 23.63
C VAL A 7 6.40 23.69 22.93
N ILE A 8 5.62 23.48 21.87
CA ILE A 8 5.75 22.32 20.99
C ILE A 8 6.88 22.58 19.99
N VAL A 9 7.93 21.76 20.05
CA VAL A 9 9.07 21.81 19.14
C VAL A 9 8.92 20.70 18.10
N VAL A 10 8.80 21.09 16.83
CA VAL A 10 8.81 20.14 15.70
C VAL A 10 10.22 20.04 15.14
N ARG A 11 10.75 18.82 15.12
CA ARG A 11 12.10 18.52 14.64
C ARG A 11 12.14 17.17 13.92
N GLU A 12 13.23 16.92 13.22
CA GLU A 12 13.47 15.63 12.59
C GLU A 12 13.57 14.51 13.63
N PHE A 13 13.08 13.34 13.23
CA PHE A 13 13.23 12.10 13.98
C PHE A 13 14.69 11.66 14.00
N ASP A 14 15.15 11.27 15.18
CA ASP A 14 16.49 10.76 15.43
C ASP A 14 16.37 9.34 15.99
N ASP A 15 16.86 8.38 15.21
CA ASP A 15 16.70 6.95 15.45
C ASP A 15 17.31 6.49 16.78
N ARG A 16 18.37 7.13 17.24
CA ARG A 16 19.07 6.75 18.47
C ARG A 16 18.31 7.16 19.72
N LYS A 17 17.60 8.30 19.67
CA LYS A 17 16.96 8.89 20.86
C LYS A 17 15.45 8.73 20.89
N ASP A 18 14.80 8.77 19.73
CA ASP A 18 13.33 8.90 19.65
C ASP A 18 12.62 7.56 19.51
N LEU A 19 13.33 6.48 19.16
CA LEU A 19 12.72 5.19 18.77
C LEU A 19 11.70 4.67 19.79
N ALA A 20 12.10 4.57 21.06
CA ALA A 20 11.24 4.06 22.12
C ALA A 20 10.00 4.95 22.35
N SER A 21 10.18 6.27 22.35
CA SER A 21 9.07 7.23 22.55
C SER A 21 8.11 7.23 21.36
N VAL A 22 8.62 7.12 20.14
CA VAL A 22 7.81 7.00 18.91
C VAL A 22 7.00 5.72 18.91
N GLU A 23 7.60 4.57 19.25
CA GLU A 23 6.85 3.32 19.37
C GLU A 23 5.71 3.41 20.40
N GLU A 24 5.96 4.08 21.52
CA GLU A 24 4.96 4.29 22.56
C GLU A 24 3.81 5.19 22.07
N VAL A 25 4.11 6.26 21.32
CA VAL A 25 3.06 7.11 20.72
C VAL A 25 2.23 6.34 19.70
N GLU A 26 2.83 5.52 18.84
CA GLU A 26 2.09 4.64 17.93
C GLU A 26 1.15 3.71 18.70
N LYS A 27 1.69 3.03 19.73
CA LYS A 27 0.92 2.12 20.59
C LYS A 27 -0.30 2.83 21.19
N ARG A 28 -0.12 4.03 21.75
CA ARG A 28 -1.19 4.83 22.36
C ARG A 28 -2.22 5.32 21.34
N CYS A 29 -1.81 5.64 20.11
CA CYS A 29 -2.70 6.16 19.07
C CYS A 29 -3.62 5.08 18.47
N GLU A 30 -3.18 3.83 18.46
CA GLU A 30 -3.93 2.69 17.88
C GLU A 30 -4.94 2.05 18.86
N VAL A 31 -4.88 2.44 20.14
CA VAL A 31 -5.95 2.13 21.10
C VAL A 31 -7.15 3.02 20.76
N GLY A 32 -8.08 2.47 19.96
CA GLY A 32 -9.40 3.08 19.76
C GLY A 32 -10.14 3.24 21.09
N PRO A 33 -11.20 4.08 21.15
CA PRO A 33 -12.02 4.20 22.36
C PRO A 33 -12.42 2.80 22.85
N SER A 34 -12.22 2.58 24.14
CA SER A 34 -12.20 1.29 24.83
C SER A 34 -13.29 0.32 24.35
N GLY A 35 -12.88 -0.89 23.95
CA GLY A 35 -13.78 -2.04 23.71
C GLY A 35 -14.26 -2.25 22.26
N LYS A 36 -13.93 -1.36 21.32
CA LYS A 36 -14.22 -1.59 19.87
C LYS A 36 -13.11 -2.40 19.21
N LEU A 37 -13.48 -3.15 18.15
CA LEU A 37 -12.50 -3.83 17.30
C LEU A 37 -11.61 -2.77 16.63
N SER A 38 -10.29 -2.89 16.78
CA SER A 38 -9.33 -2.01 16.13
C SER A 38 -8.20 -2.81 15.50
N LEU A 39 -7.62 -2.25 14.43
CA LEU A 39 -6.44 -2.79 13.77
C LEU A 39 -5.20 -2.09 14.33
N PHE A 40 -4.30 -2.88 14.90
CA PHE A 40 -3.03 -2.44 15.47
C PHE A 40 -1.90 -2.77 14.48
N THR A 41 -0.92 -1.88 14.36
CA THR A 41 0.25 -1.99 13.49
C THR A 41 1.52 -2.05 14.34
N ASP A 42 2.23 -3.16 14.26
CA ASP A 42 3.57 -3.31 14.81
C ASP A 42 4.60 -3.05 13.71
N LEU A 43 5.34 -1.94 13.83
CA LEU A 43 6.36 -1.52 12.87
C LEU A 43 7.72 -2.23 13.04
N LEU A 44 7.78 -3.28 13.86
CA LEU A 44 8.97 -4.14 14.03
C LEU A 44 10.25 -3.37 14.41
N GLY A 45 10.11 -2.28 15.16
CA GLY A 45 11.24 -1.43 15.57
C GLY A 45 11.75 -0.48 14.49
N ASP A 46 11.03 -0.32 13.38
CA ASP A 46 11.40 0.57 12.28
C ASP A 46 10.27 1.57 11.97
N PRO A 47 10.23 2.73 12.65
CA PRO A 47 9.16 3.70 12.45
C PRO A 47 9.21 4.36 11.07
N ILE A 48 10.31 4.29 10.32
CA ILE A 48 10.41 4.86 8.97
C ILE A 48 10.20 3.82 7.86
N CYS A 49 9.85 2.59 8.21
CA CYS A 49 9.76 1.44 7.31
C CYS A 49 8.90 1.67 6.07
N ARG A 50 7.80 2.43 6.22
CA ARG A 50 6.85 2.74 5.15
C ARG A 50 7.37 3.77 4.15
N VAL A 51 8.22 4.70 4.60
CA VAL A 51 8.66 5.83 3.75
C VAL A 51 10.09 5.66 3.22
N ARG A 52 10.92 4.86 3.88
CA ARG A 52 12.38 4.79 3.65
C ARG A 52 12.82 4.36 2.26
N HIS A 53 11.94 3.72 1.51
CA HIS A 53 12.24 3.25 0.16
C HIS A 53 11.76 4.22 -0.93
N SER A 54 11.21 5.38 -0.54
CA SER A 54 10.95 6.47 -1.47
C SER A 54 12.23 7.28 -1.73
N PRO A 55 12.39 7.89 -2.92
CA PRO A 55 13.60 8.66 -3.27
C PRO A 55 13.92 9.82 -2.33
N ALA A 56 12.88 10.45 -1.77
CA ALA A 56 13.01 11.44 -0.71
C ALA A 56 11.93 11.16 0.35
N TYR A 57 12.32 11.16 1.61
CA TYR A 57 11.42 10.94 2.74
C TYR A 57 11.86 11.76 3.95
N LEU A 58 10.89 12.06 4.81
CA LEU A 58 11.12 12.75 6.06
C LEU A 58 10.18 12.21 7.13
N MET A 59 10.69 12.09 8.35
CA MET A 59 9.87 11.85 9.53
C MET A 59 10.14 12.97 10.54
N LEU A 60 9.06 13.61 11.00
CA LEU A 60 9.11 14.66 12.00
C LEU A 60 8.45 14.17 13.28
N VAL A 61 8.97 14.61 14.41
CA VAL A 61 8.39 14.40 15.74
C VAL A 61 8.05 15.74 16.38
N ALA A 62 6.99 15.75 17.19
CA ALA A 62 6.62 16.87 18.04
C ALA A 62 7.03 16.54 19.48
N GLU A 63 8.05 17.26 19.97
CA GLU A 63 8.55 17.18 21.34
C GLU A 63 7.95 18.31 22.19
N LEU A 64 7.50 17.98 23.40
CA LEU A 64 7.12 18.98 24.40
C LEU A 64 8.38 19.51 25.09
N SER A 65 8.62 20.82 25.05
CA SER A 65 9.84 21.43 25.59
C SER A 65 10.02 21.17 27.09
N SER A 66 8.93 21.14 27.86
CA SER A 66 8.91 21.00 29.31
C SER A 66 9.24 19.59 29.78
N THR A 67 8.68 18.57 29.13
CA THR A 67 8.82 17.16 29.56
C THR A 67 9.79 16.35 28.71
N LYS A 68 10.23 16.90 27.56
CA LYS A 68 10.99 16.17 26.53
C LYS A 68 10.25 14.95 25.97
N GLU A 69 8.94 14.87 26.20
CA GLU A 69 8.09 13.80 25.69
C GLU A 69 7.78 14.02 24.20
N ILE A 70 7.88 12.94 23.41
CA ILE A 70 7.33 12.93 22.05
C ILE A 70 5.81 12.78 22.14
N ALA A 71 5.08 13.81 21.73
CA ALA A 71 3.62 13.85 21.79
C ALA A 71 2.94 13.54 20.44
N GLY A 72 3.69 13.55 19.34
CA GLY A 72 3.18 13.22 18.01
C GLY A 72 4.28 13.05 16.98
N MET A 73 3.91 12.54 15.82
CA MET A 73 4.81 12.36 14.68
C MET A 73 4.05 12.43 13.35
N ILE A 74 4.79 12.75 12.29
CA ILE A 74 4.30 12.70 10.91
C ILE A 74 5.38 12.12 10.00
N ARG A 75 4.96 11.33 9.02
CA ARG A 75 5.84 10.76 7.99
C ARG A 75 5.41 11.28 6.62
N GLY A 76 6.38 11.65 5.81
CA GLY A 76 6.16 12.12 4.44
C GLY A 76 7.17 11.51 3.47
N CYS A 77 6.77 11.37 2.21
CA CYS A 77 7.69 11.08 1.13
C CYS A 77 7.32 11.83 -0.15
N ILE A 78 8.28 11.95 -1.07
CA ILE A 78 8.10 12.64 -2.35
C ILE A 78 8.46 11.67 -3.47
N LYS A 79 7.62 11.63 -4.51
CA LYS A 79 7.86 10.87 -5.73
C LYS A 79 7.59 11.72 -6.96
N THR A 80 8.24 11.36 -8.05
CA THR A 80 7.86 11.89 -9.37
C THR A 80 6.90 10.91 -10.01
N VAL A 81 5.70 11.38 -10.34
CA VAL A 81 4.64 10.55 -10.91
C VAL A 81 4.04 11.21 -12.15
N THR A 82 3.36 10.41 -12.96
CA THR A 82 2.58 10.92 -14.08
C THR A 82 1.32 11.63 -13.59
N CYS A 83 1.07 12.85 -14.07
CA CYS A 83 -0.17 13.61 -13.82
C CYS A 83 -0.99 13.88 -15.08
N GLY A 84 -0.52 13.46 -16.25
CA GLY A 84 -1.22 13.69 -17.50
C GLY A 84 -0.54 13.07 -18.70
N ARG A 85 -1.07 13.37 -19.88
CA ARG A 85 -0.54 12.90 -21.16
C ARG A 85 -0.43 14.05 -22.16
N LYS A 86 0.61 14.02 -22.99
CA LYS A 86 0.82 14.93 -24.11
C LYS A 86 0.94 14.14 -25.41
N LEU A 87 0.28 14.58 -26.46
CA LEU A 87 0.45 13.99 -27.78
C LEU A 87 1.82 14.38 -28.35
N SER A 88 2.58 13.38 -28.85
CA SER A 88 3.83 13.63 -29.57
C SER A 88 3.57 14.47 -30.81
N ARG A 89 4.38 15.51 -31.06
CA ARG A 89 4.23 16.43 -32.20
C ARG A 89 5.04 16.01 -33.44
N ASN A 90 5.76 14.89 -33.39
CA ASN A 90 6.69 14.49 -34.46
C ASN A 90 6.16 13.34 -35.33
N THR A 91 6.03 13.65 -36.63
CA THR A 91 6.18 12.80 -37.84
C THR A 91 5.01 11.91 -38.29
N ARG A 92 4.31 12.37 -39.35
CA ARG A 92 3.93 11.72 -40.64
C ARG A 92 3.53 10.23 -40.74
N THR A 93 3.42 9.46 -39.67
CA THR A 93 2.86 8.11 -39.69
C THR A 93 1.66 8.09 -38.76
N SER A 94 0.52 7.68 -39.33
CA SER A 94 -0.80 7.66 -38.72
C SER A 94 -0.92 6.58 -37.64
N ASP A 95 -0.22 6.75 -36.51
CA ASP A 95 -0.44 5.93 -35.33
C ASP A 95 -0.79 6.82 -34.12
N PRO A 96 -2.03 6.78 -33.61
CA PRO A 96 -2.49 7.57 -32.45
C PRO A 96 -1.82 7.23 -31.10
N SER A 97 -0.75 6.43 -31.11
CA SER A 97 -0.32 5.58 -30.00
C SER A 97 0.81 6.13 -29.12
N GLU A 98 1.51 7.21 -29.50
CA GLU A 98 2.61 7.76 -28.70
C GLU A 98 2.18 8.94 -27.82
N ALA A 99 1.30 8.66 -26.86
CA ALA A 99 1.06 9.60 -25.76
C ALA A 99 2.24 9.58 -24.79
N LEU A 100 2.90 10.73 -24.61
CA LEU A 100 4.01 10.87 -23.67
C LEU A 100 3.49 11.29 -22.28
N PRO A 101 4.01 10.70 -21.19
CA PRO A 101 3.61 11.08 -19.84
C PRO A 101 4.11 12.49 -19.49
N ILE A 102 3.26 13.25 -18.80
CA ILE A 102 3.64 14.49 -18.13
C ILE A 102 3.91 14.15 -16.67
N TYR A 103 5.10 14.49 -16.18
CA TYR A 103 5.52 14.21 -14.82
C TYR A 103 5.36 15.42 -13.91
N THR A 104 5.05 15.16 -12.65
CA THR A 104 5.08 16.15 -11.56
C THR A 104 5.62 15.50 -10.28
N LYS A 105 6.06 16.32 -9.32
CA LYS A 105 6.42 15.86 -7.97
C LYS A 105 5.18 15.87 -7.08
N VAL A 106 4.88 14.73 -6.50
CA VAL A 106 3.80 14.54 -5.53
C VAL A 106 4.39 14.13 -4.19
N ALA A 107 3.92 14.76 -3.13
CA ALA A 107 4.16 14.35 -1.76
C ALA A 107 3.04 13.46 -1.23
N TYR A 108 3.40 12.53 -0.35
CA TYR A 108 2.46 11.65 0.36
C TYR A 108 2.67 11.79 1.86
N ILE A 109 1.60 11.99 2.62
CA ILE A 109 1.61 11.93 4.09
C ILE A 109 1.22 10.52 4.55
N LEU A 110 2.17 9.81 5.15
CA LEU A 110 2.14 8.36 5.41
C LEU A 110 2.09 8.00 6.89
N GLY A 111 1.17 8.68 7.57
CA GLY A 111 0.92 8.51 8.98
C GLY A 111 1.15 9.81 9.72
N LEU A 112 0.07 10.32 10.30
CA LEU A 112 0.06 11.36 11.30
C LEU A 112 -0.47 10.74 12.59
N ARG A 113 0.29 10.84 13.67
CA ARG A 113 -0.09 10.36 15.00
C ARG A 113 0.07 11.48 16.01
N VAL A 114 -0.92 11.65 16.85
CA VAL A 114 -0.89 12.56 18.00
C VAL A 114 -1.47 11.80 19.18
N SER A 115 -0.68 11.73 20.26
CA SER A 115 -1.06 11.07 21.51
C SER A 115 -2.46 11.53 21.91
N PRO A 116 -3.39 10.62 22.27
CA PRO A 116 -4.75 10.99 22.68
C PRO A 116 -4.79 12.08 23.76
N SER A 117 -3.88 12.02 24.74
CA SER A 117 -3.76 13.01 25.83
C SER A 117 -3.34 14.40 25.37
N HIS A 118 -2.73 14.52 24.19
CA HIS A 118 -2.19 15.76 23.64
C HIS A 118 -2.94 16.23 22.38
N ARG A 119 -4.12 15.64 22.11
CA ARG A 119 -4.99 16.09 21.01
C ARG A 119 -5.57 17.47 21.33
N ARG A 120 -5.98 18.18 20.28
CA ARG A 120 -6.56 19.54 20.36
C ARG A 120 -5.60 20.63 20.87
N MET A 121 -4.32 20.32 21.08
CA MET A 121 -3.25 21.29 21.38
C MET A 121 -2.55 21.87 20.13
N GLY A 122 -3.13 21.68 18.94
CA GLY A 122 -2.53 22.16 17.68
C GLY A 122 -1.31 21.38 17.17
N ILE A 123 -0.87 20.31 17.86
CA ILE A 123 0.29 19.47 17.47
C ILE A 123 0.17 18.94 16.03
N GLY A 124 -0.98 18.35 15.69
CA GLY A 124 -1.20 17.79 14.35
C GLY A 124 -1.06 18.83 13.25
N LEU A 125 -1.61 20.04 13.47
CA LEU A 125 -1.50 21.15 12.52
C LEU A 125 -0.04 21.63 12.38
N LYS A 126 0.70 21.76 13.49
CA LYS A 126 2.12 22.13 13.45
C LYS A 126 2.97 21.11 12.69
N LEU A 127 2.72 19.82 12.90
CA LEU A 127 3.40 18.73 12.19
C LEU A 127 3.12 18.77 10.69
N VAL A 128 1.85 18.91 10.29
CA VAL A 128 1.45 18.98 8.88
C VAL A 128 2.09 20.19 8.20
N ARG A 129 2.00 21.39 8.79
CA ARG A 129 2.59 22.60 8.21
C ARG A 129 4.09 22.48 8.00
N ARG A 130 4.83 21.96 8.99
CA ARG A 130 6.28 21.77 8.83
C ARG A 130 6.63 20.74 7.75
N MET A 131 5.81 19.70 7.62
CA MET A 131 5.97 18.71 6.53
C MET A 131 5.66 19.34 5.17
N GLU A 132 4.65 20.21 5.08
CA GLU A 132 4.31 20.96 3.86
C GLU A 132 5.39 21.96 3.47
N ASP A 133 6.00 22.65 4.45
CA ASP A 133 7.17 23.50 4.20
C ASP A 133 8.29 22.70 3.53
N TRP A 134 8.56 21.48 4.02
CA TRP A 134 9.53 20.57 3.42
C TRP A 134 9.11 20.14 2.00
N PHE A 135 7.82 19.85 1.77
CA PHE A 135 7.32 19.54 0.42
C PHE A 135 7.54 20.70 -0.55
N VAL A 136 7.19 21.92 -0.15
CA VAL A 136 7.36 23.14 -0.96
C VAL A 136 8.84 23.38 -1.27
N GLN A 137 9.73 23.26 -0.27
CA GLN A 137 11.17 23.39 -0.46
C GLN A 137 11.74 22.37 -1.46
N ASN A 138 11.11 21.21 -1.60
CA ASN A 138 11.49 20.17 -2.55
C ASN A 138 10.80 20.29 -3.92
N GLY A 139 10.04 21.37 -4.15
CA GLY A 139 9.36 21.64 -5.42
C GLY A 139 8.19 20.70 -5.69
N VAL A 140 7.49 20.26 -4.66
CA VAL A 140 6.28 19.47 -4.78
C VAL A 140 5.11 20.35 -5.21
N GLU A 141 4.34 19.89 -6.19
CA GLU A 141 3.15 20.59 -6.67
C GLU A 141 1.87 20.12 -5.96
N TYR A 142 1.80 18.84 -5.59
CA TYR A 142 0.62 18.24 -4.98
C TYR A 142 0.98 17.43 -3.73
N SER A 143 0.17 17.52 -2.69
CA SER A 143 0.26 16.66 -1.50
C SER A 143 -0.97 15.76 -1.41
N TYR A 144 -0.76 14.49 -1.07
CA TYR A 144 -1.79 13.47 -1.01
C TYR A 144 -1.76 12.72 0.32
N LEU A 145 -2.93 12.31 0.82
CA LEU A 145 -3.06 11.44 1.99
C LEU A 145 -4.32 10.58 1.90
N ALA A 146 -4.32 9.49 2.67
CA ALA A 146 -5.50 8.67 2.87
C ALA A 146 -5.91 8.72 4.35
N THR A 147 -7.21 8.88 4.60
CA THR A 147 -7.79 8.81 5.94
C THR A 147 -9.15 8.11 5.89
N GLU A 148 -9.55 7.47 6.99
CA GLU A 148 -10.84 6.80 7.08
C GLU A 148 -11.98 7.83 7.12
N ASN A 149 -13.10 7.52 6.46
CA ASN A 149 -14.23 8.46 6.34
C ASN A 149 -14.87 8.82 7.68
N ASP A 150 -14.75 7.96 8.70
CA ASP A 150 -15.27 8.16 10.05
C ASP A 150 -14.25 8.80 11.00
N ASN A 151 -13.01 9.02 10.58
CA ASN A 151 -12.01 9.76 11.34
C ASN A 151 -12.20 11.28 11.16
N GLN A 152 -13.29 11.81 11.74
CA GLN A 152 -13.66 13.22 11.61
C GLN A 152 -12.56 14.19 12.05
N ALA A 153 -11.73 13.80 13.04
CA ALA A 153 -10.63 14.63 13.51
C ALA A 153 -9.56 14.82 12.43
N SER A 154 -9.20 13.74 11.71
CA SER A 154 -8.26 13.79 10.59
C SER A 154 -8.87 14.49 9.39
N VAL A 155 -10.13 14.17 9.04
CA VAL A 155 -10.85 14.84 7.94
C VAL A 155 -10.85 16.36 8.15
N ASN A 156 -11.34 16.85 9.29
CA ASN A 156 -11.42 18.30 9.57
C ASN A 156 -10.04 18.97 9.63
N LEU A 157 -9.01 18.28 10.12
CA LEU A 157 -7.66 18.82 10.13
C LEU A 157 -7.21 19.11 8.69
N PHE A 158 -7.32 18.13 7.80
CA PHE A 158 -6.81 18.27 6.45
C PHE A 158 -7.71 19.15 5.56
N THR A 159 -9.04 18.97 5.61
CA THR A 159 -9.96 19.74 4.77
C THR A 159 -10.11 21.18 5.23
N ASP A 160 -10.35 21.39 6.53
CA ASP A 160 -10.77 22.71 7.03
C ASP A 160 -9.57 23.58 7.45
N LYS A 161 -8.44 22.96 7.85
CA LYS A 161 -7.27 23.69 8.36
C LYS A 161 -6.06 23.69 7.43
N CYS A 162 -5.92 22.67 6.59
CA CYS A 162 -4.79 22.55 5.66
C CYS A 162 -5.19 22.68 4.18
N GLY A 163 -6.48 22.86 3.86
CA GLY A 163 -6.94 23.14 2.50
C GLY A 163 -6.96 21.93 1.55
N TYR A 164 -6.96 20.71 2.06
CA TYR A 164 -7.07 19.51 1.23
C TYR A 164 -8.49 19.31 0.73
N SER A 165 -8.63 18.87 -0.51
CA SER A 165 -9.92 18.47 -1.08
C SER A 165 -10.00 16.95 -1.23
N LYS A 166 -11.18 16.38 -1.05
CA LYS A 166 -11.41 14.95 -1.31
C LYS A 166 -11.16 14.63 -2.78
N PHE A 167 -10.17 13.79 -3.05
CA PHE A 167 -9.82 13.37 -4.40
C PHE A 167 -10.53 12.09 -4.83
N ARG A 168 -10.38 10.99 -4.06
CA ARG A 168 -10.97 9.67 -4.34
C ARG A 168 -11.37 8.95 -3.06
N THR A 169 -12.14 7.87 -3.21
CA THR A 169 -12.49 6.95 -2.11
C THR A 169 -11.95 5.56 -2.45
N PRO A 170 -10.68 5.26 -2.12
CA PRO A 170 -10.12 3.96 -2.43
C PRO A 170 -10.79 2.84 -1.63
N SER A 171 -10.90 1.66 -2.24
CA SER A 171 -11.38 0.46 -1.56
C SER A 171 -10.24 -0.54 -1.35
N VAL A 172 -10.05 -0.97 -0.11
CA VAL A 172 -9.11 -2.04 0.23
C VAL A 172 -9.88 -3.35 0.25
N LEU A 173 -9.62 -4.22 -0.73
CA LEU A 173 -10.11 -5.59 -0.72
C LEU A 173 -9.15 -6.46 0.08
N VAL A 174 -9.70 -7.37 0.87
CA VAL A 174 -8.89 -8.28 1.69
C VAL A 174 -9.27 -9.70 1.32
N ASN A 175 -8.27 -10.49 0.92
CA ASN A 175 -8.45 -11.91 0.67
C ASN A 175 -7.82 -12.73 1.81
N PRO A 176 -8.63 -13.27 2.73
CA PRO A 176 -8.12 -14.11 3.81
C PRO A 176 -7.52 -15.41 3.26
N VAL A 177 -6.39 -15.84 3.84
CA VAL A 177 -5.78 -17.14 3.53
C VAL A 177 -6.29 -18.16 4.55
N PHE A 178 -7.11 -19.10 4.07
CA PHE A 178 -7.71 -20.15 4.90
C PHE A 178 -6.77 -21.34 5.14
N ALA A 179 -7.12 -22.20 6.10
CA ALA A 179 -6.36 -23.43 6.37
C ALA A 179 -6.52 -24.47 5.26
N HIS A 180 -7.71 -24.55 4.64
CA HIS A 180 -7.95 -25.43 3.51
C HIS A 180 -7.37 -24.87 2.22
N ARG A 181 -6.90 -25.77 1.34
CA ARG A 181 -6.43 -25.37 0.01
C ARG A 181 -7.62 -25.01 -0.87
N LEU A 182 -7.59 -23.78 -1.34
CA LEU A 182 -8.52 -23.23 -2.30
C LEU A 182 -8.25 -23.82 -3.70
N ARG A 183 -9.27 -24.43 -4.34
CA ARG A 183 -9.15 -24.93 -5.73
C ARG A 183 -8.91 -23.76 -6.67
N VAL A 184 -7.81 -23.79 -7.41
CA VAL A 184 -7.49 -22.77 -8.42
C VAL A 184 -7.78 -23.35 -9.80
N SER A 185 -8.33 -22.53 -10.69
CA SER A 185 -8.66 -22.94 -12.05
C SER A 185 -7.40 -23.33 -12.83
N ASN A 186 -7.47 -24.44 -13.58
CA ASN A 186 -6.39 -24.88 -14.48
C ASN A 186 -6.47 -24.20 -15.85
N ARG A 187 -7.37 -23.23 -16.05
CA ARG A 187 -7.64 -22.56 -17.32
C ARG A 187 -6.71 -21.36 -17.62
N VAL A 188 -5.72 -21.12 -16.76
CA VAL A 188 -4.81 -19.97 -16.82
C VAL A 188 -3.37 -20.45 -16.78
N THR A 189 -2.52 -19.85 -17.60
CA THR A 189 -1.06 -19.97 -17.53
C THR A 189 -0.49 -18.72 -16.83
N LEU A 190 0.44 -18.93 -15.89
CA LEU A 190 1.16 -17.85 -15.20
C LEU A 190 2.59 -17.78 -15.70
N ILE A 191 3.08 -16.55 -15.90
CA ILE A 191 4.44 -16.25 -16.32
C ILE A 191 5.01 -15.25 -15.31
N LYS A 192 6.11 -15.60 -14.65
CA LYS A 192 6.86 -14.66 -13.81
C LYS A 192 7.78 -13.85 -14.72
N LEU A 193 7.58 -12.55 -14.74
CA LEU A 193 8.38 -11.63 -15.55
C LEU A 193 9.70 -11.30 -14.86
N SER A 194 10.75 -11.10 -15.64
CA SER A 194 11.97 -10.44 -15.17
C SER A 194 11.67 -8.98 -14.78
N PRO A 195 12.47 -8.34 -13.90
CA PRO A 195 12.27 -6.93 -13.58
C PRO A 195 12.29 -6.02 -14.82
N SER A 196 13.17 -6.28 -15.78
CA SER A 196 13.26 -5.53 -17.05
C SER A 196 12.03 -5.72 -17.96
N ASP A 197 11.51 -6.94 -18.06
CA ASP A 197 10.28 -7.20 -18.81
C ASP A 197 9.08 -6.54 -18.14
N ALA A 198 8.98 -6.64 -16.82
CA ALA A 198 7.91 -6.03 -16.04
C ALA A 198 7.93 -4.51 -16.18
N GLU A 199 9.11 -3.89 -16.11
CA GLU A 199 9.28 -2.46 -16.35
C GLU A 199 8.79 -2.08 -17.75
N SER A 200 9.26 -2.80 -18.78
CA SER A 200 8.90 -2.53 -20.18
C SER A 200 7.38 -2.62 -20.39
N LEU A 201 6.75 -3.66 -19.82
CA LEU A 201 5.30 -3.84 -19.87
C LEU A 201 4.57 -2.69 -19.17
N TYR A 202 5.00 -2.34 -17.95
CA TYR A 202 4.38 -1.27 -17.18
C TYR A 202 4.53 0.11 -17.80
N ARG A 203 5.72 0.46 -18.31
CA ARG A 203 5.92 1.75 -18.99
C ARG A 203 5.09 1.83 -20.27
N ARG A 204 5.04 0.78 -21.09
CA ARG A 204 4.22 0.81 -22.31
C ARG A 204 2.72 0.89 -22.01
N ARG A 205 2.24 0.18 -20.98
CA ARG A 205 0.79 0.07 -20.73
C ARG A 205 0.24 1.16 -19.82
N PHE A 206 1.05 1.67 -18.88
CA PHE A 206 0.58 2.51 -17.78
C PHE A 206 1.38 3.81 -17.60
N SER A 207 2.39 4.12 -18.43
CA SER A 207 3.19 5.35 -18.23
C SER A 207 2.35 6.61 -18.19
N THR A 208 1.28 6.69 -18.98
CA THR A 208 0.36 7.84 -19.02
C THR A 208 -0.77 7.76 -17.99
N THR A 209 -0.82 6.71 -17.18
CA THR A 209 -1.79 6.57 -16.09
C THR A 209 -1.41 7.54 -14.99
N GLU A 210 -2.40 8.30 -14.50
CA GLU A 210 -2.23 9.17 -13.34
C GLU A 210 -1.65 8.37 -12.17
N PHE A 211 -0.68 8.95 -11.45
CA PHE A 211 0.00 8.29 -10.33
C PHE A 211 0.81 7.05 -10.76
N PHE A 212 1.34 7.06 -11.99
CA PHE A 212 2.37 6.10 -12.40
C PHE A 212 3.75 6.60 -11.93
N PRO A 213 4.50 5.83 -11.12
CA PRO A 213 5.80 6.25 -10.61
C PRO A 213 6.86 6.26 -11.72
N ARG A 214 7.63 7.35 -11.80
CA ARG A 214 8.73 7.47 -12.77
C ARG A 214 9.81 6.41 -12.52
N ASP A 215 10.03 6.07 -11.25
CA ASP A 215 11.01 5.13 -10.70
C ASP A 215 10.47 3.70 -10.54
N ILE A 216 9.53 3.27 -11.39
CA ILE A 216 8.95 1.92 -11.35
C ILE A 216 10.01 0.80 -11.38
N ASP A 217 11.13 1.04 -12.04
CA ASP A 217 12.31 0.15 -12.08
C ASP A 217 12.89 -0.13 -10.68
N SER A 218 12.99 0.92 -9.85
CA SER A 218 13.48 0.84 -8.46
C SER A 218 12.49 0.10 -7.56
N VAL A 219 11.18 0.23 -7.83
CA VAL A 219 10.14 -0.54 -7.14
C VAL A 219 10.25 -2.03 -7.48
N LEU A 220 10.33 -2.34 -8.78
CA LEU A 220 10.33 -3.71 -9.29
C LEU A 220 11.58 -4.50 -8.90
N SER A 221 12.73 -3.82 -8.81
CA SER A 221 14.02 -4.40 -8.41
C SER A 221 14.24 -4.47 -6.89
N ASN A 222 13.37 -3.86 -6.08
CA ASN A 222 13.50 -3.89 -4.63
C ASN A 222 13.36 -5.31 -4.06
N ARG A 223 14.13 -5.64 -3.03
CA ARG A 223 14.07 -6.94 -2.32
C ARG A 223 12.69 -7.29 -1.75
N LEU A 224 11.87 -6.28 -1.44
CA LEU A 224 10.50 -6.45 -0.95
C LEU A 224 9.51 -6.73 -2.10
N SER A 225 9.88 -6.49 -3.35
CA SER A 225 9.12 -6.90 -4.53
C SER A 225 9.32 -8.40 -4.76
N LEU A 226 8.28 -9.20 -4.53
CA LEU A 226 8.34 -10.66 -4.71
C LEU A 226 8.28 -11.07 -6.20
N GLY A 227 7.86 -10.14 -7.06
CA GLY A 227 7.86 -10.28 -8.50
C GLY A 227 6.59 -9.75 -9.17
N THR A 228 6.62 -9.81 -10.49
CA THR A 228 5.50 -9.45 -11.38
C THR A 228 5.03 -10.69 -12.12
N PHE A 229 3.71 -10.89 -12.15
CA PHE A 229 3.07 -12.08 -12.68
C PHE A 229 2.10 -11.69 -13.77
N LEU A 230 2.38 -12.16 -14.98
CA LEU A 230 1.48 -12.07 -16.11
C LEU A 230 0.66 -13.35 -16.20
N ALA A 231 -0.60 -13.20 -16.61
CA ALA A 231 -1.49 -14.30 -16.69
C ALA A 231 -2.39 -14.25 -17.92
N VAL A 232 -2.46 -15.40 -18.57
CA VAL A 232 -3.04 -15.56 -19.91
C VAL A 232 -3.89 -16.83 -19.96
N PRO A 233 -4.89 -16.92 -20.86
CA PRO A 233 -5.68 -18.12 -21.09
C PRO A 233 -4.78 -19.31 -21.41
N ARG A 234 -5.09 -20.47 -20.84
CA ARG A 234 -4.36 -21.70 -21.13
C ARG A 234 -4.54 -22.10 -22.59
N GLY A 235 -3.46 -22.54 -23.22
CA GLY A 235 -3.45 -22.94 -24.64
C GLY A 235 -3.07 -21.81 -25.60
N CYS A 236 -2.84 -20.58 -25.11
CA CYS A 236 -2.18 -19.56 -25.91
C CYS A 236 -0.69 -19.88 -26.12
N CYS A 237 -0.06 -19.18 -27.07
CA CYS A 237 1.36 -19.35 -27.43
C CYS A 237 2.34 -18.91 -26.33
N TYR A 238 1.87 -18.20 -25.30
CA TYR A 238 2.69 -17.68 -24.21
C TYR A 238 2.73 -18.63 -23.00
N THR A 239 3.95 -19.06 -22.66
CA THR A 239 4.29 -19.87 -21.48
C THR A 239 5.59 -19.36 -20.88
N GLN A 240 5.99 -19.86 -19.70
CA GLN A 240 7.28 -19.47 -19.09
C GLN A 240 8.48 -19.78 -20.02
N GLY A 241 8.44 -20.88 -20.78
CA GLY A 241 9.52 -21.26 -21.69
C GLY A 241 9.45 -20.61 -23.08
N SER A 242 8.29 -20.06 -23.46
CA SER A 242 8.08 -19.39 -24.75
C SER A 242 7.93 -17.87 -24.63
N TRP A 243 8.24 -17.31 -23.45
CA TRP A 243 8.23 -15.87 -23.24
C TRP A 243 9.31 -15.20 -24.12
N THR A 244 8.89 -14.26 -24.96
CA THR A 244 9.74 -13.62 -25.98
C THR A 244 9.92 -12.11 -25.74
N GLY A 245 9.53 -11.64 -24.56
CA GLY A 245 9.64 -10.24 -24.15
C GLY A 245 8.32 -9.46 -24.25
N SER A 246 8.23 -8.40 -23.46
CA SER A 246 7.03 -7.57 -23.31
C SER A 246 6.61 -6.87 -24.62
N ASP A 247 7.57 -6.48 -25.45
CA ASP A 247 7.30 -5.76 -26.71
C ASP A 247 6.54 -6.63 -27.71
N LYS A 248 6.98 -7.88 -27.87
CA LYS A 248 6.31 -8.84 -28.75
C LYS A 248 4.95 -9.23 -28.18
N PHE A 249 4.85 -9.43 -26.87
CA PHE A 249 3.58 -9.71 -26.19
C PHE A 249 2.53 -8.59 -26.42
N LEU A 250 2.93 -7.32 -26.30
CA LEU A 250 2.02 -6.19 -26.47
C LEU A 250 1.67 -5.91 -27.94
N SER A 251 2.46 -6.42 -28.89
CA SER A 251 2.17 -6.30 -30.32
C SER A 251 1.06 -7.26 -30.77
N ASP A 252 0.98 -8.44 -30.16
CA ASP A 252 -0.05 -9.46 -30.44
C ASP A 252 -0.44 -10.19 -29.13
N PRO A 253 -1.19 -9.52 -28.23
CA PRO A 253 -1.62 -10.11 -26.98
C PRO A 253 -2.84 -11.03 -27.21
N PRO A 254 -3.05 -12.04 -26.35
CA PRO A 254 -4.29 -12.81 -26.39
C PRO A 254 -5.50 -11.94 -26.03
N GLU A 255 -6.70 -12.36 -26.47
CA GLU A 255 -7.97 -11.63 -26.26
C GLU A 255 -8.22 -11.18 -24.83
N SER A 256 -7.75 -11.96 -23.84
CA SER A 256 -7.77 -11.54 -22.44
C SER A 256 -6.45 -11.84 -21.77
N TRP A 257 -5.94 -10.90 -20.97
CA TRP A 257 -4.75 -11.08 -20.14
C TRP A 257 -4.83 -10.19 -18.89
N ALA A 258 -4.01 -10.51 -17.88
CA ALA A 258 -3.89 -9.68 -16.68
C ALA A 258 -2.47 -9.71 -16.11
N VAL A 259 -2.07 -8.62 -15.46
CA VAL A 259 -0.78 -8.47 -14.79
C VAL A 259 -0.96 -7.92 -13.38
N LEU A 260 -0.08 -8.31 -12.46
CA LEU A 260 0.07 -7.72 -11.13
C LEU A 260 1.48 -7.91 -10.58
N SER A 261 1.87 -7.05 -9.65
CA SER A 261 3.08 -7.16 -8.84
C SER A 261 2.76 -7.28 -7.36
N VAL A 262 3.75 -7.73 -6.59
CA VAL A 262 3.55 -8.19 -5.21
C VAL A 262 4.64 -7.61 -4.32
N TRP A 263 4.21 -6.94 -3.25
CA TRP A 263 5.09 -6.35 -2.25
C TRP A 263 4.96 -7.06 -0.90
N ASN A 264 6.09 -7.32 -0.27
CA ASN A 264 6.19 -8.02 1.02
C ASN A 264 6.14 -7.04 2.20
N CYS A 265 4.95 -6.75 2.71
CA CYS A 265 4.80 -5.93 3.91
C CYS A 265 5.08 -6.70 5.21
N LYS A 266 4.99 -8.04 5.19
CA LYS A 266 5.17 -8.88 6.39
C LYS A 266 6.54 -8.70 7.05
N ASP A 267 7.57 -8.42 6.26
CA ASP A 267 8.94 -8.20 6.75
C ASP A 267 9.20 -6.73 7.14
N VAL A 268 8.17 -5.89 7.05
CA VAL A 268 8.21 -4.45 7.30
C VAL A 268 7.33 -4.09 8.52
N PHE A 269 6.12 -4.63 8.58
CA PHE A 269 5.21 -4.45 9.71
C PHE A 269 4.25 -5.64 9.85
N ARG A 270 3.65 -5.77 11.04
CA ARG A 270 2.60 -6.74 11.33
C ARG A 270 1.33 -6.03 11.75
N LEU A 271 0.21 -6.69 11.51
CA LEU A 271 -1.10 -6.24 11.93
C LEU A 271 -1.65 -7.14 13.02
N GLU A 272 -2.50 -6.61 13.90
CA GLU A 272 -3.21 -7.39 14.90
C GLU A 272 -4.59 -6.78 15.13
N VAL A 273 -5.64 -7.61 15.09
CA VAL A 273 -6.98 -7.18 15.46
C VAL A 273 -7.14 -7.28 16.98
N ARG A 274 -7.26 -6.12 17.63
CA ARG A 274 -7.48 -5.99 19.08
C ARG A 274 -8.93 -5.60 19.39
N GLY A 275 -9.32 -5.69 20.66
CA GLY A 275 -10.68 -5.35 21.12
C GLY A 275 -11.75 -6.42 20.91
N ALA A 276 -11.42 -7.58 20.34
CA ALA A 276 -12.38 -8.69 20.20
C ALA A 276 -12.69 -9.37 21.55
N SER A 277 -13.98 -9.60 21.84
CA SER A 277 -14.41 -10.34 23.05
C SER A 277 -13.90 -11.78 23.05
N ARG A 278 -13.76 -12.39 24.25
CA ARG A 278 -13.33 -13.79 24.40
C ARG A 278 -14.23 -14.74 23.60
N VAL A 279 -15.54 -14.50 23.59
CA VAL A 279 -16.53 -15.28 22.82
C VAL A 279 -16.25 -15.21 21.32
N ARG A 280 -16.02 -14.02 20.75
CA ARG A 280 -15.68 -13.85 19.32
C ARG A 280 -14.37 -14.55 18.96
N LYS A 281 -13.34 -14.43 19.82
CA LYS A 281 -12.05 -15.11 19.63
C LYS A 281 -12.22 -16.64 19.63
N THR A 282 -13.00 -17.17 20.57
CA THR A 282 -13.30 -18.62 20.65
C THR A 282 -14.09 -19.10 19.44
N LEU A 283 -15.15 -18.38 19.04
CA LEU A 283 -15.94 -18.73 17.85
C LEU A 283 -15.08 -18.73 16.58
N ALA A 284 -14.25 -17.71 16.39
CA ALA A 284 -13.32 -17.68 15.26
C ALA A 284 -12.36 -18.88 15.30
N LYS A 285 -11.81 -19.21 16.48
CA LYS A 285 -10.96 -20.39 16.66
C LYS A 285 -11.70 -21.69 16.33
N THR A 286 -12.96 -21.84 16.73
CA THR A 286 -13.74 -23.04 16.41
C THR A 286 -14.00 -23.15 14.91
N THR A 287 -14.30 -22.05 14.20
CA THR A 287 -14.42 -22.08 12.73
C THR A 287 -13.13 -22.58 12.05
N ARG A 288 -11.95 -22.19 12.56
CA ARG A 288 -10.64 -22.67 12.05
C ARG A 288 -10.41 -24.16 12.34
N ILE A 289 -10.80 -24.63 13.52
CA ILE A 289 -10.69 -26.04 13.88
C ILE A 289 -11.59 -26.89 12.99
N LEU A 290 -12.85 -26.49 12.79
CA LEU A 290 -13.79 -27.18 11.93
C LEU A 290 -13.31 -27.23 10.47
N ASP A 291 -12.81 -26.10 9.96
CA ASP A 291 -12.22 -26.04 8.61
C ASP A 291 -11.00 -26.96 8.45
N ARG A 292 -10.19 -27.08 9.51
CA ARG A 292 -9.03 -27.99 9.51
C ARG A 292 -9.41 -29.46 9.62
N LEU A 293 -10.46 -29.79 10.37
CA LEU A 293 -10.94 -31.17 10.55
C LEU A 293 -11.79 -31.66 9.38
N LEU A 294 -12.51 -30.76 8.71
CA LEU A 294 -13.45 -31.06 7.62
C LEU A 294 -13.12 -30.23 6.36
N PRO A 295 -11.90 -30.32 5.80
CA PRO A 295 -11.46 -29.46 4.69
C PRO A 295 -12.27 -29.67 3.41
N PHE A 296 -12.96 -30.81 3.28
CA PHE A 296 -13.84 -31.10 2.15
C PHE A 296 -15.12 -30.26 2.14
N LEU A 297 -15.57 -29.75 3.31
CA LEU A 297 -16.74 -28.87 3.42
C LEU A 297 -16.45 -27.43 3.00
N ARG A 298 -15.16 -27.03 2.92
CA ARG A 298 -14.72 -25.69 2.49
C ARG A 298 -15.43 -24.56 3.25
N LEU A 299 -15.56 -24.74 4.56
CA LEU A 299 -16.25 -23.78 5.41
C LEU A 299 -15.46 -22.45 5.41
N PRO A 300 -16.13 -21.30 5.28
CA PRO A 300 -15.48 -20.01 5.44
C PRO A 300 -15.00 -19.89 6.90
N SER A 301 -13.69 -20.00 7.13
CA SER A 301 -13.09 -19.88 8.46
C SER A 301 -12.52 -18.49 8.68
N ILE A 302 -12.67 -17.94 9.88
CA ILE A 302 -12.07 -16.64 10.21
C ILE A 302 -10.57 -16.86 10.41
N PRO A 303 -9.66 -16.18 9.67
CA PRO A 303 -8.22 -16.35 9.86
C PRO A 303 -7.75 -15.96 11.27
N GLU A 304 -6.51 -16.32 11.61
CA GLU A 304 -5.89 -15.96 12.89
C GLU A 304 -5.47 -14.47 12.90
N VAL A 305 -6.45 -13.56 12.92
CA VAL A 305 -6.24 -12.11 12.91
C VAL A 305 -6.03 -11.50 14.31
N PHE A 306 -6.28 -12.28 15.37
CA PHE A 306 -6.16 -11.82 16.77
C PHE A 306 -4.75 -12.02 17.36
N ARG A 307 -3.80 -12.46 16.54
CA ARG A 307 -2.36 -12.50 16.82
C ARG A 307 -1.66 -11.72 15.71
N PRO A 308 -0.44 -11.20 15.94
CA PRO A 308 0.32 -10.51 14.91
C PRO A 308 0.40 -11.33 13.61
N PHE A 309 -0.07 -10.77 12.51
CA PHE A 309 -0.09 -11.36 11.17
C PHE A 309 0.54 -10.40 10.15
N GLY A 310 1.17 -10.95 9.12
CA GLY A 310 1.72 -10.17 8.02
C GLY A 310 0.74 -10.02 6.86
N LEU A 311 1.04 -9.10 5.95
CA LEU A 311 0.34 -9.02 4.68
C LEU A 311 1.26 -8.90 3.48
N HIS A 312 0.76 -9.34 2.33
CA HIS A 312 1.32 -8.98 1.03
C HIS A 312 0.40 -7.95 0.39
N PHE A 313 1.01 -6.94 -0.22
CA PHE A 313 0.32 -5.87 -0.93
C PHE A 313 0.43 -6.09 -2.44
N LEU A 314 -0.71 -6.09 -3.12
CA LEU A 314 -0.76 -6.26 -4.58
C LEU A 314 -0.86 -4.90 -5.26
N TYR A 315 0.01 -4.63 -6.23
CA TYR A 315 0.09 -3.36 -6.96
C TYR A 315 0.25 -3.59 -8.47
N GLY A 316 0.09 -2.54 -9.27
CA GLY A 316 0.25 -2.63 -10.74
C GLY A 316 -0.79 -3.52 -11.42
N LEU A 317 -1.99 -3.55 -10.85
CA LEU A 317 -3.12 -4.28 -11.41
C LEU A 317 -3.46 -3.71 -12.79
N GLY A 318 -3.49 -4.57 -13.79
CA GLY A 318 -4.07 -4.22 -15.08
C GLY A 318 -4.23 -5.43 -15.98
N GLY A 319 -4.58 -5.19 -17.24
CA GLY A 319 -4.91 -6.21 -18.20
C GLY A 319 -5.79 -5.68 -19.32
N ASP A 320 -6.21 -6.57 -20.20
CA ASP A 320 -7.15 -6.28 -21.27
C ASP A 320 -8.09 -7.46 -21.51
N GLY A 321 -9.24 -7.19 -22.12
CA GLY A 321 -10.22 -8.18 -22.52
C GLY A 321 -11.34 -8.48 -21.51
N PRO A 322 -12.42 -9.16 -21.97
CA PRO A 322 -13.62 -9.43 -21.18
C PRO A 322 -13.36 -10.33 -19.96
N SER A 323 -12.27 -11.09 -19.97
CA SER A 323 -11.89 -11.95 -18.85
C SER A 323 -10.79 -11.36 -17.96
N ALA A 324 -10.31 -10.13 -18.17
CA ALA A 324 -9.22 -9.53 -17.37
C ALA A 324 -9.50 -9.53 -15.86
N VAL A 325 -10.70 -9.12 -15.44
CA VAL A 325 -11.11 -9.16 -14.02
C VAL A 325 -11.08 -10.59 -13.48
N LYS A 326 -11.63 -11.54 -14.26
CA LYS A 326 -11.64 -12.97 -13.89
C LYS A 326 -10.22 -13.51 -13.82
N LEU A 327 -9.33 -13.05 -14.69
CA LEU A 327 -7.91 -13.35 -14.66
C LEU A 327 -7.28 -12.82 -13.37
N VAL A 328 -7.26 -11.51 -13.10
CA VAL A 328 -6.74 -11.00 -11.81
C VAL A 328 -7.27 -11.81 -10.62
N ASN A 329 -8.54 -12.20 -10.68
CA ASN A 329 -9.22 -13.01 -9.67
C ASN A 329 -8.99 -14.54 -9.73
N TYR A 330 -8.41 -15.15 -10.77
CA TYR A 330 -8.42 -16.63 -10.91
C TYR A 330 -7.65 -17.35 -9.78
N ARG A 331 -6.81 -16.64 -9.02
CA ARG A 331 -6.89 -16.49 -7.53
C ARG A 331 -5.70 -15.64 -7.08
N ALA A 332 -5.83 -14.30 -7.19
CA ALA A 332 -4.78 -13.28 -7.01
C ALA A 332 -3.42 -13.80 -7.49
N MET A 333 -3.44 -13.98 -8.81
CA MET A 333 -2.72 -14.91 -9.68
C MET A 333 -1.90 -16.05 -9.03
N LYS A 334 -2.66 -17.07 -8.59
CA LYS A 334 -2.26 -18.32 -7.92
C LYS A 334 -1.16 -18.06 -6.88
N ILE A 335 -1.42 -17.09 -6.01
CA ILE A 335 -0.55 -16.56 -4.94
C ILE A 335 0.87 -16.36 -5.45
N CYS A 336 1.01 -15.50 -6.46
CA CYS A 336 2.31 -14.98 -6.90
C CYS A 336 3.28 -16.09 -7.31
N GLY A 337 2.79 -17.17 -7.92
CA GLY A 337 3.60 -18.29 -8.43
C GLY A 337 4.38 -19.11 -7.38
N ALA A 338 3.94 -19.14 -6.11
CA ALA A 338 4.51 -19.92 -5.00
C ALA A 338 5.93 -19.51 -4.53
N SER A 339 6.10 -18.30 -4.01
CA SER A 339 7.20 -17.99 -3.08
C SER A 339 7.25 -19.01 -1.90
N ASN A 340 8.40 -19.66 -1.68
CA ASN A 340 8.69 -20.79 -0.78
C ASN A 340 8.06 -20.74 0.64
N GLY A 341 6.77 -21.08 0.75
CA GLY A 341 6.11 -21.26 2.05
C GLY A 341 5.44 -19.98 2.55
N LEU A 342 4.25 -19.70 2.01
CA LEU A 342 3.30 -18.84 2.72
C LEU A 342 2.93 -19.54 4.03
N GLY A 343 3.58 -19.11 5.11
CA GLY A 343 3.28 -19.55 6.46
C GLY A 343 1.80 -19.32 6.79
N LYS A 344 1.26 -20.16 7.67
CA LYS A 344 -0.17 -20.28 8.05
C LYS A 344 -0.79 -19.02 8.70
N THR A 345 -0.11 -17.88 8.67
CA THR A 345 -0.42 -16.63 9.41
C THR A 345 -0.26 -15.36 8.56
N THR A 346 -0.55 -15.41 7.25
CA THR A 346 -0.44 -14.24 6.36
C THR A 346 -1.79 -13.94 5.71
N VAL A 347 -2.22 -12.68 5.71
CA VAL A 347 -3.44 -12.19 5.02
C VAL A 347 -3.00 -11.52 3.72
N THR A 348 -3.69 -11.76 2.60
CA THR A 348 -3.35 -11.04 1.35
C THR A 348 -4.26 -9.83 1.23
N GLY A 349 -3.67 -8.62 1.21
CA GLY A 349 -4.39 -7.37 0.97
C GLY A 349 -4.28 -6.97 -0.50
N MET A 350 -5.39 -6.60 -1.11
CA MET A 350 -5.46 -6.09 -2.47
C MET A 350 -6.16 -4.73 -2.42
N SER A 351 -5.44 -3.63 -2.63
CA SER A 351 -6.15 -2.37 -2.88
C SER A 351 -6.72 -2.45 -4.29
N VAL A 352 -8.05 -2.37 -4.43
CA VAL A 352 -8.70 -2.37 -5.75
C VAL A 352 -9.45 -1.07 -5.89
N THR A 353 -8.96 -0.25 -6.81
CA THR A 353 -9.65 0.94 -7.29
C THR A 353 -9.77 0.84 -8.80
N GLY A 354 -10.56 -0.13 -9.26
CA GLY A 354 -10.70 -0.41 -10.70
C GLY A 354 -9.42 -0.95 -11.33
N LEU A 355 -9.55 -1.60 -12.48
CA LEU A 355 -8.45 -2.27 -13.21
C LEU A 355 -7.40 -1.32 -13.81
N ASN A 356 -7.37 -0.04 -13.42
CA ASN A 356 -6.54 0.98 -14.07
C ASN A 356 -5.96 2.04 -13.13
N HIS A 357 -6.08 1.91 -11.81
CA HIS A 357 -5.67 3.02 -10.93
C HIS A 357 -4.80 2.56 -9.74
N HIS A 358 -3.64 3.21 -9.69
CA HIS A 358 -2.64 3.27 -8.62
C HIS A 358 -1.57 2.17 -8.60
N LEU A 359 -0.40 2.53 -9.16
CA LEU A 359 0.89 1.88 -8.97
C LEU A 359 1.68 2.45 -7.76
N ASP A 360 1.14 3.48 -7.10
CA ASP A 360 1.86 4.27 -6.08
C ASP A 360 1.96 3.65 -4.69
N PHE A 361 1.24 2.56 -4.43
CA PHE A 361 1.10 1.98 -3.10
C PHE A 361 2.20 1.04 -2.58
N PRO A 362 3.25 0.57 -3.31
CA PRO A 362 4.23 -0.32 -2.69
C PRO A 362 5.08 0.36 -1.60
N TYR A 363 5.03 1.69 -1.51
CA TYR A 363 5.65 2.47 -0.44
C TYR A 363 4.63 3.10 0.52
N LEU A 364 3.39 2.57 0.57
CA LEU A 364 2.33 3.04 1.45
C LEU A 364 2.04 2.06 2.58
#